data_AF-A0A932IN49-F1
#
_entry.id   AF-A0A932IN49-F1
#
_cell.length_a   1.000
_cell.length_b   1.000
_cell.length_c   1.000
_cell.angle_alpha   90.00
_cell.angle_beta   90.00
_cell.angle_gamma   90.00
#
_symmetry.space_group_name_H-M   'P 1'
#
loop_
_entity.id
_entity.type
_entity.pdbx_description
1 polymer ?
#
loop_
_entity_poly.entity_id
_entity_poly.type
_entity_poly.pdbx_seq_one_letter_code
_entity_poly.pdbx_strand_id
1 'polypeptide(L)'
;MAPVMPHRDSRQRAEQAFRLRSLGYTWRAVADHLGYRSAGAAQTAVNRHLERTPPESPEAARRSVTERLQITSAILAERLFQAREDGDDDRLVAVSRELRNTTTELAKINGLNVPVAQQVDLTVSTSATEVIDRMERELLAIAAERQPQFAISEVIEGEVIQ
;
A
#
# COMPACT_ATOMS: atom_id res chain seq x y z
N MET A 1 -39.14 5.44 -2.59
CA MET A 1 -38.14 6.09 -1.71
C MET A 1 -37.03 5.07 -1.46
N ALA A 2 -35.80 5.31 -1.92
CA ALA A 2 -34.70 4.37 -1.67
C ALA A 2 -34.30 4.43 -0.18
N PRO A 3 -34.09 3.29 0.51
CA PRO A 3 -33.74 3.30 1.93
C PRO A 3 -32.37 3.96 2.13
N VAL A 4 -32.33 5.06 2.87
CA VAL A 4 -31.11 5.77 3.25
C VAL A 4 -30.54 5.08 4.48
N MET A 5 -29.60 4.17 4.25
CA MET A 5 -28.87 3.50 5.33
C MET A 5 -27.93 4.51 6.02
N PRO A 6 -27.79 4.51 7.36
CA PRO A 6 -26.86 5.39 8.05
C PRO A 6 -25.42 5.24 7.52
N HIS A 7 -24.68 6.34 7.42
CA HIS A 7 -23.32 6.33 6.87
C HIS A 7 -22.35 5.37 7.60
N ARG A 8 -22.54 5.19 8.92
CA ARG A 8 -21.75 4.25 9.73
C ARG A 8 -21.98 2.80 9.33
N ASP A 9 -23.24 2.41 9.14
CA ASP A 9 -23.63 1.05 8.76
C ASP A 9 -23.18 0.73 7.34
N SER A 10 -23.24 1.71 6.43
CA SER A 10 -22.67 1.57 5.09
C SER A 10 -21.16 1.33 5.10
N ARG A 11 -20.42 1.92 6.06
CA ARG A 11 -18.96 1.73 6.18
C ARG A 11 -18.62 0.36 6.74
N GLN A 12 -19.28 -0.05 7.82
CA GLN A 12 -19.08 -1.39 8.39
C GLN A 12 -19.43 -2.49 7.40
N ARG A 13 -20.48 -2.29 6.61
CA ARG A 13 -20.86 -3.24 5.55
C ARG A 13 -19.85 -3.30 4.41
N ALA A 14 -19.20 -2.19 4.07
CA ALA A 14 -18.13 -2.17 3.08
C ALA A 14 -16.85 -2.86 3.59
N GLU A 15 -16.54 -2.69 4.88
CA GLU A 15 -15.43 -3.39 5.54
C GLU A 15 -15.68 -4.91 5.62
N GLN A 16 -16.89 -5.35 6.00
CA GLN A 16 -17.25 -6.77 5.97
C GLN A 16 -17.21 -7.34 4.55
N ALA A 17 -17.65 -6.57 3.55
CA ALA A 17 -17.56 -6.97 2.15
C ALA A 17 -16.10 -7.17 1.72
N PHE A 18 -15.19 -6.29 2.18
CA PHE A 18 -13.76 -6.45 1.96
C PHE A 18 -13.23 -7.72 2.61
N ARG A 19 -13.57 -8.00 3.88
CA ARG A 19 -13.15 -9.23 4.58
C ARG A 19 -13.64 -10.50 3.87
N LEU A 20 -14.92 -10.58 3.50
CA LEU A 20 -15.46 -11.72 2.75
C LEU A 20 -14.77 -11.89 1.40
N ARG A 21 -14.48 -10.78 0.72
CA ARG A 21 -13.74 -10.83 -0.55
C ARG A 21 -12.32 -11.34 -0.35
N SER A 22 -11.66 -10.95 0.73
CA SER A 22 -10.33 -11.45 1.12
C SER A 22 -10.37 -12.95 1.44
N LEU A 23 -11.46 -13.47 2.00
CA LEU A 23 -11.69 -14.90 2.21
C LEU A 23 -12.06 -15.69 0.94
N GLY A 24 -12.03 -15.06 -0.23
CA GLY A 24 -12.25 -15.72 -1.52
C GLY A 24 -13.71 -15.79 -1.99
N TYR A 25 -14.66 -15.15 -1.31
CA TYR A 25 -16.06 -15.11 -1.76
C TYR A 25 -16.19 -14.35 -3.09
N THR A 26 -17.09 -14.82 -3.96
CA THR A 26 -17.42 -14.12 -5.22
C THR A 26 -18.21 -12.86 -4.94
N TRP A 27 -18.16 -11.86 -5.82
CA TRP A 27 -18.93 -10.62 -5.65
C TRP A 27 -20.43 -10.84 -5.55
N ARG A 28 -20.96 -11.87 -6.24
CA ARG A 28 -22.37 -12.28 -6.12
C ARG A 28 -22.65 -12.80 -4.71
N ALA A 29 -21.83 -13.72 -4.22
CA ALA A 29 -21.97 -14.27 -2.87
C ALA A 29 -21.85 -13.18 -1.79
N VAL A 30 -20.91 -12.24 -1.92
CA VAL A 30 -20.77 -11.09 -1.02
C VAL A 30 -22.01 -10.19 -1.07
N ALA A 31 -22.54 -9.94 -2.28
CA ALA A 31 -23.75 -9.14 -2.43
C ALA A 31 -24.95 -9.79 -1.75
N ASP A 32 -25.11 -11.10 -1.92
CA ASP A 32 -26.19 -11.87 -1.33
C ASP A 32 -26.04 -11.97 0.20
N HIS A 33 -24.82 -12.16 0.72
CA HIS A 33 -24.53 -12.22 2.16
C HIS A 33 -24.78 -10.90 2.90
N LEU A 34 -24.47 -9.76 2.25
CA LEU A 34 -24.51 -8.44 2.90
C LEU A 34 -25.67 -7.57 2.40
N GLY A 35 -26.58 -8.11 1.59
CA GLY A 35 -27.74 -7.40 1.08
C GLY A 35 -27.39 -6.22 0.17
N TYR A 36 -26.39 -6.37 -0.69
CA TYR A 36 -26.16 -5.41 -1.78
C TYR A 36 -27.12 -5.68 -2.95
N ARG A 37 -27.54 -4.62 -3.64
CA ARG A 37 -28.44 -4.72 -4.81
C ARG A 37 -27.88 -5.58 -5.94
N SER A 38 -26.55 -5.65 -6.05
CA SER A 38 -25.86 -6.42 -7.09
C SER A 38 -24.41 -6.67 -6.72
N ALA A 39 -23.77 -7.61 -7.43
CA ALA A 39 -22.34 -7.86 -7.34
C ALA A 39 -21.50 -6.59 -7.58
N GLY A 40 -21.88 -5.76 -8.57
CA GLY A 40 -21.20 -4.49 -8.85
C GLY A 40 -21.36 -3.45 -7.74
N ALA A 41 -22.49 -3.46 -7.01
CA ALA A 41 -22.69 -2.60 -5.85
C ALA A 41 -21.76 -3.00 -4.68
N ALA A 42 -21.57 -4.31 -4.46
CA ALA A 42 -20.62 -4.81 -3.47
C ALA A 42 -19.17 -4.44 -3.84
N GLN A 43 -18.78 -4.62 -5.11
CA GLN A 43 -17.45 -4.23 -5.59
C GLN A 43 -17.19 -2.73 -5.42
N THR A 44 -18.15 -1.88 -5.79
CA THR A 44 -18.04 -0.43 -5.64
C THR A 44 -17.88 -0.02 -4.18
N ALA A 45 -18.61 -0.68 -3.26
CA ALA A 45 -18.49 -0.42 -1.83
C ALA A 45 -17.10 -0.78 -1.29
N VAL A 46 -16.55 -1.92 -1.71
CA VAL A 46 -15.18 -2.34 -1.33
C VAL A 46 -14.13 -1.40 -1.88
N ASN A 47 -14.22 -0.99 -3.15
CA ASN A 47 -13.27 -0.04 -3.73
C ASN A 47 -13.27 1.29 -2.97
N ARG A 48 -14.45 1.82 -2.64
CA ARG A 48 -14.59 3.03 -1.83
C ARG A 48 -14.10 2.85 -0.38
N HIS A 49 -14.07 1.63 0.14
CA HIS A 49 -13.48 1.33 1.44
C HIS A 49 -11.95 1.38 1.34
N LEU A 50 -11.36 0.76 0.32
CA LEU A 50 -9.92 0.78 0.06
C LEU A 50 -9.38 2.19 -0.23
N GLU A 51 -10.12 3.01 -0.98
CA GLU A 51 -9.77 4.41 -1.23
C GLU A 51 -9.69 5.25 0.06
N ARG A 52 -10.48 4.88 1.09
CA ARG A 52 -10.51 5.56 2.39
C ARG A 52 -9.52 4.98 3.40
N THR A 53 -9.12 3.72 3.19
CA THR A 53 -8.14 3.02 4.01
C THR A 53 -6.94 2.67 3.12
N PRO A 54 -6.20 3.69 2.63
CA PRO A 54 -5.01 3.41 1.83
C PRO A 54 -4.03 2.57 2.66
N PRO A 55 -3.36 1.58 2.05
CA PRO A 55 -2.38 0.77 2.76
C PRO A 55 -1.28 1.67 3.33
N GLU A 56 -0.93 1.44 4.59
CA GLU A 56 0.05 2.25 5.35
C GLU A 56 1.44 2.28 4.69
N SER A 57 1.74 1.31 3.82
CA SER A 57 2.94 1.29 2.99
C SER A 57 2.74 0.50 1.69
N PRO A 58 3.56 0.72 0.65
CA PRO A 58 3.59 -0.11 -0.57
C PRO A 58 3.82 -1.59 -0.27
N GLU A 59 4.56 -1.92 0.79
CA GLU A 59 4.80 -3.29 1.22
C GLU A 59 3.55 -3.93 1.82
N ALA A 60 2.79 -3.20 2.64
CA ALA A 60 1.50 -3.66 3.14
C ALA A 60 0.50 -3.91 2.01
N ALA A 61 0.52 -3.04 0.98
CA ALA A 61 -0.28 -3.23 -0.23
C ALA A 61 0.11 -4.52 -0.97
N ARG A 62 1.41 -4.77 -1.17
CA ARG A 62 1.91 -6.01 -1.79
C ARG A 62 1.49 -7.24 -1.02
N ARG A 63 1.66 -7.26 0.31
CA ARG A 63 1.23 -8.37 1.18
C ARG A 63 -0.27 -8.66 1.02
N SER A 64 -1.11 -7.63 1.09
CA SER A 64 -2.57 -7.78 0.91
C SER A 64 -2.97 -8.32 -0.46
N VAL A 65 -2.27 -7.93 -1.53
CA VAL A 65 -2.54 -8.49 -2.88
C VAL A 65 -2.05 -9.93 -2.97
N THR A 66 -0.86 -10.23 -2.46
CA THR A 66 -0.28 -11.58 -2.44
C THR A 66 -1.21 -12.57 -1.72
N GLU A 67 -1.70 -12.24 -0.53
CA GLU A 67 -2.62 -13.09 0.23
C GLU A 67 -3.91 -13.38 -0.56
N ARG A 68 -4.50 -12.37 -1.20
CA ARG A 68 -5.71 -12.56 -2.02
C ARG A 68 -5.48 -13.47 -3.23
N LEU A 69 -4.34 -13.34 -3.89
CA LEU A 69 -3.98 -14.19 -5.03
C LEU A 69 -3.69 -15.62 -4.57
N GLN A 70 -3.06 -15.83 -3.42
CA GLN A 70 -2.84 -17.16 -2.84
C GLN A 70 -4.15 -17.88 -2.52
N ILE A 71 -5.11 -17.17 -1.90
CA ILE A 71 -6.46 -17.72 -1.62
C ILE A 71 -7.17 -18.07 -2.93
N THR A 72 -7.08 -17.21 -3.93
CA THR A 72 -7.67 -17.46 -5.26
C THR A 72 -7.03 -18.68 -5.93
N SER A 73 -5.70 -18.82 -5.86
CA SER A 73 -4.99 -20.00 -6.36
C SER A 73 -5.45 -21.29 -5.68
N ALA A 74 -5.67 -21.29 -4.37
CA ALA A 74 -6.15 -22.46 -3.64
C ALA A 74 -7.55 -22.88 -4.11
N ILE A 75 -8.46 -21.92 -4.28
CA ILE A 75 -9.82 -22.18 -4.80
C ILE A 75 -9.76 -22.72 -6.23
N LEU A 76 -8.94 -22.12 -7.10
CA LEU A 76 -8.78 -22.57 -8.47
C LEU A 76 -8.15 -23.97 -8.56
N ALA A 77 -7.19 -24.29 -7.69
CA ALA A 77 -6.59 -25.63 -7.61
C ALA A 77 -7.64 -26.69 -7.26
N GLU A 78 -8.52 -26.42 -6.28
CA GLU A 78 -9.64 -27.29 -5.94
C GLU A 78 -10.60 -27.46 -7.12
N ARG A 79 -10.94 -26.37 -7.82
CA ARG A 79 -11.80 -26.44 -9.02
C ARG A 79 -11.17 -27.21 -10.17
N LEU A 80 -9.85 -27.16 -10.30
CA LEU A 80 -9.10 -27.92 -11.30
C LEU A 80 -9.18 -29.41 -11.00
N PHE A 81 -9.04 -29.79 -9.72
CA PHE A 81 -9.21 -31.18 -9.28
C PHE A 81 -10.62 -31.69 -9.57
N GLN A 82 -11.65 -30.91 -9.24
CA GLN A 82 -13.05 -31.24 -9.55
C GLN A 82 -13.28 -31.43 -11.06
N ALA A 83 -12.81 -30.50 -11.90
CA ALA A 83 -12.96 -30.61 -13.35
C ALA A 83 -12.29 -31.87 -13.92
N ARG A 84 -11.17 -32.29 -13.33
CA ARG A 84 -10.48 -33.54 -13.69
C ARG A 84 -11.33 -34.78 -13.34
N GLU A 85 -11.85 -34.84 -12.12
CA GLU A 85 -12.70 -35.95 -11.66
C GLU A 85 -14.00 -36.05 -12.49
N ASP A 86 -14.57 -34.90 -12.86
CA ASP A 86 -15.77 -34.80 -13.69
C ASP A 86 -15.52 -35.14 -15.18
N GLY A 87 -14.26 -35.22 -15.62
CA GLY A 87 -13.90 -35.39 -17.04
C GLY A 87 -14.25 -34.20 -17.92
N ASP A 88 -14.44 -33.02 -17.33
CA ASP A 88 -14.79 -31.77 -18.02
C ASP A 88 -13.52 -31.05 -18.51
N ASP A 89 -13.02 -31.49 -19.67
CA ASP A 89 -11.78 -31.00 -20.26
C ASP A 89 -11.83 -29.49 -20.59
N ASP A 90 -12.98 -28.97 -21.01
CA ASP A 90 -13.15 -27.54 -21.32
C ASP A 90 -12.98 -26.70 -20.06
N ARG A 91 -13.62 -27.11 -18.96
CA ARG A 91 -13.46 -26.47 -17.66
C ARG A 91 -12.05 -26.65 -17.11
N LEU A 92 -11.45 -27.82 -17.29
CA LEU A 92 -10.08 -28.10 -16.87
C LEU A 92 -9.09 -27.14 -17.55
N VAL A 93 -9.19 -26.95 -18.87
CA VAL A 93 -8.36 -26.00 -19.63
C VAL A 93 -8.59 -24.57 -19.18
N ALA A 94 -9.85 -24.17 -18.97
CA ALA A 94 -10.19 -22.82 -18.53
C ALA A 94 -9.61 -22.50 -17.14
N VAL A 95 -9.78 -23.41 -16.17
CA VAL A 95 -9.26 -23.24 -14.81
C VAL A 95 -7.73 -23.28 -14.79
N SER A 96 -7.11 -24.18 -15.57
CA SER A 96 -5.65 -24.27 -15.69
C SER A 96 -5.03 -22.96 -16.22
N ARG A 97 -5.66 -22.34 -17.23
CA ARG A 97 -5.24 -21.03 -17.75
C ARG A 97 -5.30 -19.95 -16.68
N GLU A 98 -6.38 -19.91 -15.91
CA GLU A 98 -6.54 -18.90 -14.85
C GLU A 98 -5.57 -19.10 -13.67
N LEU A 99 -5.26 -20.35 -13.33
CA LEU A 99 -4.22 -20.68 -12.34
C LEU A 99 -2.85 -20.16 -12.78
N ARG A 100 -2.50 -20.33 -14.07
CA ARG A 100 -1.26 -19.81 -14.66
C ARG A 100 -1.21 -18.28 -14.65
N ASN A 101 -2.33 -17.62 -14.96
CA ASN A 101 -2.44 -16.16 -14.87
C ASN A 101 -2.21 -15.68 -13.44
N THR A 102 -2.86 -16.30 -12.46
CA THR A 102 -2.72 -15.98 -11.03
C THR A 102 -1.27 -16.15 -10.55
N THR A 103 -0.62 -17.23 -10.98
CA THR A 103 0.80 -17.50 -10.71
C THR A 103 1.70 -16.42 -11.31
N THR A 104 1.38 -15.97 -12.53
CA THR A 104 2.14 -14.91 -13.21
C THR A 104 2.02 -13.57 -12.47
N GLU A 105 0.83 -13.22 -11.98
CA GLU A 105 0.62 -12.01 -11.18
C GLU A 105 1.36 -12.09 -9.83
N LEU A 106 1.35 -13.25 -9.17
CA LEU A 106 2.15 -13.48 -7.97
C LEU A 106 3.65 -13.29 -8.26
N ALA A 107 4.15 -13.79 -9.39
CA ALA A 107 5.55 -13.63 -9.77
C ALA A 107 5.91 -12.14 -10.01
N LYS A 108 5.02 -11.37 -10.62
CA LYS A 108 5.22 -9.91 -10.83
C LYS A 108 5.26 -9.16 -9.50
N ILE A 109 4.29 -9.40 -8.61
CA ILE A 109 4.17 -8.68 -7.32
C ILE A 109 5.38 -8.94 -6.42
N ASN A 110 5.89 -10.18 -6.44
CA ASN A 110 7.04 -10.58 -5.64
C ASN A 110 8.39 -10.32 -6.33
N GLY A 111 8.40 -9.65 -7.49
CA GLY A 111 9.63 -9.32 -8.21
C GLY A 111 10.36 -10.53 -8.82
N LEU A 112 9.70 -11.68 -8.93
CA LEU A 112 10.26 -12.89 -9.55
C LEU A 112 10.19 -12.86 -11.09
N ASN A 113 9.48 -11.87 -11.65
CA ASN A 113 9.32 -11.69 -13.09
C ASN A 113 10.08 -10.45 -13.59
N VAL A 114 11.37 -10.37 -13.27
CA VAL A 114 12.27 -9.31 -13.77
C VAL A 114 13.12 -9.84 -14.93
N PRO A 115 13.16 -9.15 -16.10
CA PRO A 115 13.93 -9.60 -17.26
C PRO A 115 15.43 -9.73 -17.02
N VAL A 116 15.95 -8.88 -16.12
CA VAL A 116 17.34 -8.87 -15.66
C VAL A 116 17.28 -8.71 -14.15
N ALA A 117 17.95 -9.61 -13.41
CA ALA A 117 18.06 -9.47 -11.96
C ALA A 117 18.88 -8.21 -11.62
N GLN A 118 18.22 -7.19 -11.10
CA GLN A 118 18.90 -6.01 -10.57
C GLN A 118 19.29 -6.27 -9.11
N GLN A 119 20.52 -6.73 -8.91
CA GLN A 119 21.13 -6.76 -7.59
C GLN A 119 21.81 -5.41 -7.34
N VAL A 120 21.28 -4.63 -6.41
CA VAL A 120 21.89 -3.37 -5.99
C VAL A 120 22.72 -3.65 -4.74
N ASP A 121 24.01 -3.90 -4.92
CA ASP A 121 24.94 -4.03 -3.80
C ASP A 121 25.27 -2.63 -3.27
N LEU A 122 24.56 -2.22 -2.21
CA LEU A 122 24.79 -0.96 -1.53
C LEU A 122 25.99 -1.09 -0.58
N THR A 123 27.15 -0.63 -1.04
CA THR A 123 28.27 -0.37 -0.12
C THR A 123 28.12 1.05 0.42
N VAL A 124 27.61 1.18 1.65
CA VAL A 124 27.56 2.47 2.36
C VAL A 124 28.96 2.76 2.87
N SER A 125 29.71 3.57 2.13
CA SER A 125 31.09 3.94 2.45
C SER A 125 31.23 5.11 3.41
N THR A 126 30.14 5.85 3.65
CA THR A 126 30.13 6.98 4.58
C THR A 126 29.42 6.60 5.86
N SER A 127 30.13 6.65 6.98
CA SER A 127 29.51 6.43 8.29
C SER A 127 28.64 7.64 8.66
N ALA A 128 27.58 7.41 9.45
CA ALA A 128 26.76 8.50 9.97
C ALA A 128 27.61 9.55 10.72
N THR A 129 28.67 9.11 11.39
CA THR A 129 29.65 9.97 12.08
C THR A 129 30.40 10.88 11.11
N GLU A 130 30.90 10.37 9.99
CA GLU A 130 31.60 11.19 8.99
C GLU A 130 30.68 12.26 8.37
N VAL A 131 29.39 11.96 8.21
CA VAL A 131 28.40 12.95 7.76
C VAL A 131 28.22 14.04 8.83
N ILE A 132 28.09 13.65 10.10
CA ILE A 132 27.95 14.59 11.23
C ILE A 132 29.19 15.48 11.35
N ASP A 133 30.39 14.91 11.32
CA ASP A 133 31.66 15.65 11.44
C ASP A 133 31.87 16.62 10.28
N ARG A 134 31.38 16.29 9.08
CA ARG A 134 31.39 17.22 7.95
C ARG A 134 30.38 18.35 8.16
N MET A 135 29.15 18.02 8.56
CA MET A 135 28.11 19.03 8.81
C MET A 135 28.47 19.99 9.94
N GLU A 136 29.10 19.50 11.01
CA GLU A 136 29.59 20.33 12.12
C GLU A 136 30.64 21.34 11.62
N ARG A 137 31.62 20.88 10.84
CA ARG A 137 32.65 21.77 10.26
C ARG A 137 32.05 22.84 9.35
N GLU A 138 31.10 22.47 8.49
CA GLU A 138 30.40 23.41 7.61
C GLU A 138 29.59 24.44 8.41
N LEU A 139 28.89 24.01 9.46
CA LEU A 139 28.12 24.91 10.33
C LEU A 139 29.02 25.86 11.13
N LEU A 140 30.15 25.38 11.64
CA LEU A 140 31.13 26.21 12.34
C LEU A 140 31.77 27.24 11.40
N ALA A 141 32.02 26.89 10.14
CA ALA A 141 32.52 27.83 9.14
C ALA A 141 31.51 28.95 8.85
N ILE A 142 30.22 28.60 8.67
CA ILE A 142 29.14 29.58 8.48
C ILE A 142 28.98 30.48 9.72
N ALA A 143 29.11 29.92 10.92
CA ALA A 143 29.06 30.68 12.17
C ALA A 143 30.24 31.64 12.32
N ALA A 144 31.44 31.24 11.88
CA ALA A 144 32.65 32.08 11.90
C ALA A 144 32.58 33.24 10.89
N GLU A 145 31.97 33.02 9.71
CA GLU A 145 31.71 34.08 8.73
C GLU A 145 30.65 35.08 9.23
N ARG A 146 29.71 34.63 10.06
CA ARG A 146 28.69 35.48 10.73
C ARG A 146 29.22 36.15 12.00
N GLN A 147 30.42 36.74 11.98
CA GLN A 147 30.88 37.61 13.07
C GLN A 147 29.77 38.59 13.47
N PRO A 148 29.50 38.76 14.78
CA PRO A 148 28.38 39.55 15.22
C PRO A 148 28.61 41.02 14.88
N GLN A 149 27.82 41.55 13.94
CA GLN A 149 27.60 42.99 13.81
C GLN A 149 26.77 43.47 15.00
N PHE A 150 27.34 43.45 16.21
CA PHE A 150 26.89 44.36 17.25
C PHE A 150 27.52 45.71 16.94
N ALA A 151 26.86 46.48 16.09
CA ALA A 151 27.04 47.92 16.07
C ALA A 151 26.49 48.43 17.41
N ILE A 152 27.36 48.45 18.43
CA ILE A 152 27.11 49.21 19.65
C ILE A 152 27.16 50.66 19.18
N SER A 153 26.00 51.23 18.88
CA SER A 153 25.89 52.66 18.58
C SER A 153 26.44 53.42 19.78
N GLU A 154 27.39 54.31 19.53
CA GLU A 154 27.93 55.26 20.50
C GLU A 154 26.84 55.75 21.45
N VAL A 155 27.02 55.50 22.74
CA VAL A 155 26.24 56.15 23.78
C VAL A 155 26.58 57.64 23.70
N ILE A 156 25.67 58.44 23.16
CA ILE A 156 25.77 59.89 23.18
C ILE A 156 25.59 60.33 24.64
N GLU A 157 26.68 60.76 25.28
CA GLU A 157 26.63 61.44 26.58
C GLU A 157 25.79 62.71 26.45
N GLY A 158 24.59 62.70 27.03
CA GLY A 158 23.77 63.89 27.21
C GLY A 158 24.22 64.67 28.45
N GLU A 159 24.83 65.82 28.23
CA GLU A 159 25.11 66.83 29.25
C GLU A 159 23.79 67.25 29.96
N VAL A 160 23.70 67.05 31.28
CA VAL A 160 22.61 67.57 32.10
C VAL A 160 22.99 68.98 32.55
N ILE A 161 22.34 69.98 31.95
CA ILE A 161 22.41 71.36 32.42
C ILE A 161 21.38 71.52 33.54
N GLN A 162 21.84 71.68 34.79
CA GLN A 162 21.08 72.39 35.83
C GLN A 162 22.00 73.00 36.87
#